data_AF-A0A971ED57-F1
#
_entry.id   AF-A0A971ED57-F1
#
_cell.length_a   1.000
_cell.length_b   1.000
_cell.length_c   1.000
_cell.angle_alpha   90.00
_cell.angle_beta   90.00
_cell.angle_gamma   90.00
#
_symmetry.space_group_name_H-M   'P 1'
#
loop_
_entity.id
_entity.type
_entity.pdbx_description
1 polymer ?
#
loop_
_entity_poly.entity_id
_entity_poly.type
_entity_poly.pdbx_seq_one_letter_code
_entity_poly.pdbx_strand_id
1 'polypeptide(L)'
;MTKAKQGFLISLIIPLIFVVVWWVCALRVNNPVILPEVKQVFALLSKPTENLISMGSLLSNILVRLIRVRVGYIFAVIVAIPWGIMMGYYSLVFNLFNNFLGLFRP
;
A
#
# COMPACT_ATOMS: atom_id res chain seq x y z
N MET A 1 -34.84 1.09 16.21
CA MET A 1 -34.11 0.68 14.98
C MET A 1 -34.05 1.78 13.89
N THR A 2 -34.79 2.89 13.99
CA THR A 2 -34.81 3.97 12.96
C THR A 2 -33.65 4.96 13.07
N LYS A 3 -33.21 5.34 14.28
CA LYS A 3 -32.10 6.29 14.48
C LYS A 3 -30.76 5.81 13.91
N ALA A 4 -30.46 4.51 14.02
CA ALA A 4 -29.23 3.93 13.47
C ALA A 4 -29.20 3.97 11.93
N LYS A 5 -30.34 3.72 11.27
CA LYS A 5 -30.46 3.85 9.81
C LYS A 5 -30.36 5.31 9.36
N GLN A 6 -30.94 6.26 10.10
CA GLN A 6 -30.81 7.69 9.80
C GLN A 6 -29.38 8.20 9.95
N GLY A 7 -28.66 7.81 11.01
CA GLY A 7 -27.25 8.18 11.18
C GLY A 7 -26.37 7.65 10.05
N PHE A 8 -26.62 6.42 9.60
CA PHE A 8 -25.92 5.84 8.45
C PHE A 8 -26.20 6.58 7.14
N LEU A 9 -27.47 6.93 6.86
CA LEU A 9 -27.84 7.68 5.66
C LEU A 9 -27.21 9.08 5.63
N ILE A 10 -27.17 9.76 6.77
CA ILE A 10 -26.53 11.08 6.90
C ILE A 10 -25.01 10.97 6.69
N SER A 11 -24.38 9.92 7.21
CA SER A 11 -22.94 9.69 7.02
C SER A 11 -22.55 9.44 5.55
N LEU A 12 -23.50 9.02 4.71
CA LEU A 12 -23.27 8.77 3.28
C LEU A 12 -23.35 10.04 2.42
N ILE A 13 -23.91 11.14 2.95
CA ILE A 13 -24.08 12.40 2.21
C ILE A 13 -22.73 12.96 1.78
N ILE A 14 -21.73 13.00 2.67
CA ILE A 14 -20.41 13.54 2.36
C ILE A 14 -19.67 12.70 1.30
N PRO A 15 -19.58 11.37 1.42
CA PRO A 15 -19.04 10.52 0.35
C PRO A 15 -19.76 10.71 -0.99
N LEU A 16 -21.09 10.86 -0.98
CA LEU A 16 -21.86 11.07 -2.21
C LEU A 16 -21.52 12.41 -2.87
N ILE A 17 -21.47 13.49 -2.09
CA ILE A 17 -21.07 14.82 -2.59
C ILE A 17 -19.66 14.76 -3.17
N PHE A 18 -18.73 14.07 -2.50
CA PHE A 18 -17.36 13.89 -2.98
C PHE A 18 -17.32 13.20 -4.35
N VAL A 19 -18.08 12.12 -4.54
CA VAL A 19 -18.16 11.40 -5.83
C VAL A 19 -18.72 12.30 -6.93
N VAL A 20 -19.74 13.12 -6.63
CA VAL A 20 -20.32 14.07 -7.59
C VAL A 20 -19.32 15.15 -7.99
N VAL A 21 -18.62 15.75 -7.02
CA VAL A 21 -17.58 16.76 -7.27
C VAL A 21 -16.45 16.16 -8.11
N TRP A 22 -15.98 14.96 -7.77
CA TRP A 22 -14.98 14.25 -8.55
C TRP A 22 -15.46 14.02 -9.98
N TRP A 23 -16.67 13.50 -10.18
CA TRP A 23 -17.23 13.29 -11.52
C TRP A 23 -17.18 14.57 -12.36
N VAL A 24 -17.63 15.71 -11.81
CA VAL A 24 -17.61 17.00 -12.51
C VAL A 24 -16.18 17.44 -12.83
N CYS A 25 -15.26 17.31 -11.89
CA CYS A 25 -13.86 17.64 -12.10
C CYS A 25 -13.21 16.74 -13.16
N ALA A 26 -13.51 15.44 -13.17
CA ALA A 26 -12.96 14.49 -14.14
C ALA A 26 -13.39 14.84 -15.58
N LEU A 27 -14.68 15.19 -15.77
CA LEU A 27 -15.19 15.65 -17.07
C LEU A 27 -14.51 16.94 -17.54
N ARG A 28 -14.20 17.86 -16.61
CA ARG A 28 -13.57 19.15 -16.92
C ARG A 28 -12.08 19.02 -17.26
N VAL A 29 -11.36 18.15 -16.54
CA VAL A 29 -9.92 17.93 -16.74
C VAL A 29 -9.66 17.20 -18.06
N ASN A 30 -10.60 16.35 -18.50
CA ASN A 30 -10.54 15.59 -19.77
C ASN A 30 -9.19 14.86 -20.00
N ASN A 31 -8.48 14.55 -18.90
CA ASN A 31 -7.20 13.88 -18.93
C ASN A 31 -7.26 12.64 -18.03
N PRO A 32 -7.42 11.44 -18.61
CA PRO A 32 -7.60 10.22 -17.85
C PRO A 32 -6.34 9.80 -17.06
N VAL A 33 -5.18 10.37 -17.37
CA VAL A 33 -3.93 10.12 -16.62
C VAL A 33 -3.90 10.91 -15.31
N ILE A 34 -4.49 12.10 -15.28
CA ILE A 34 -4.46 13.01 -14.12
C ILE A 34 -5.70 12.79 -13.24
N LEU A 35 -6.88 12.70 -13.86
CA LEU A 35 -8.14 12.50 -13.14
C LEU A 35 -9.08 11.60 -13.95
N PRO A 36 -8.99 10.26 -13.76
CA PRO A 36 -9.86 9.33 -14.45
C PRO A 36 -11.32 9.52 -14.04
N GLU A 37 -12.23 9.20 -14.97
CA GLU A 37 -13.66 9.21 -14.70
C GLU A 37 -14.02 8.16 -13.66
N VAL A 38 -15.01 8.47 -12.81
CA VAL A 38 -15.51 7.54 -11.77
C VAL A 38 -15.94 6.20 -12.38
N LYS A 39 -16.50 6.20 -13.60
CA LYS A 39 -16.88 4.97 -14.32
C LYS A 39 -15.67 4.10 -14.67
N GLN A 40 -14.54 4.71 -15.05
CA GLN A 40 -13.30 3.98 -15.36
C GLN A 40 -12.73 3.34 -14.08
N VAL A 41 -12.75 4.07 -12.96
CA VAL A 41 -12.34 3.54 -11.65
C VAL A 41 -13.24 2.39 -11.22
N PHE A 42 -14.56 2.53 -11.36
CA PHE A 42 -15.51 1.48 -10.99
C PHE A 42 -15.40 0.24 -11.90
N ALA A 43 -15.16 0.41 -13.19
CA ALA A 43 -14.87 -0.68 -14.12
C ALA A 43 -13.57 -1.41 -13.74
N LEU A 44 -12.53 -0.68 -13.34
CA LEU A 44 -11.26 -1.24 -12.86
C LEU A 44 -11.44 -2.04 -11.56
N LEU A 45 -12.26 -1.53 -10.64
CA LEU A 45 -12.54 -2.18 -9.35
C LEU A 45 -13.43 -3.43 -9.50
N SER A 46 -14.35 -3.43 -10.45
CA SER A 46 -15.26 -4.56 -10.71
C SER A 46 -14.63 -5.68 -11.54
N LYS A 47 -13.59 -5.37 -12.33
CA LYS A 47 -12.81 -6.35 -13.10
C LYS A 47 -11.30 -6.11 -12.92
N PRO A 48 -10.75 -6.37 -11.72
CA PRO A 48 -9.32 -6.12 -11.41
C PRO A 48 -8.34 -7.02 -12.19
N THR A 49 -8.87 -8.01 -12.92
CA THR A 49 -8.14 -8.93 -13.78
C THR A 49 -8.09 -8.50 -15.25
N GLU A 50 -8.92 -7.54 -15.69
CA GLU A 50 -8.89 -7.04 -17.06
C GLU A 50 -7.87 -5.89 -17.20
N ASN A 51 -7.00 -6.01 -18.22
CA ASN A 51 -5.99 -5.02 -18.56
C ASN A 51 -6.65 -3.81 -19.23
N LEU A 52 -7.04 -2.82 -18.45
CA LEU A 52 -7.38 -1.51 -19.00
C LEU A 52 -6.35 -0.51 -18.49
N ILE A 53 -5.68 0.14 -19.45
CA ILE A 53 -4.42 0.87 -19.35
C ILE A 53 -3.23 -0.10 -19.46
N SER A 54 -2.32 0.12 -20.41
CA SER A 54 -1.15 -0.72 -20.76
C SER A 54 -0.09 -0.92 -19.65
N MET A 55 -0.53 -1.04 -18.39
CA MET A 55 0.28 -1.15 -17.17
C MET A 55 0.24 -2.56 -16.55
N GLY A 56 -0.42 -3.52 -17.22
CA GLY A 56 -0.66 -4.88 -16.72
C GLY A 56 -1.71 -4.93 -15.60
N SER A 57 -2.03 -6.14 -15.11
CA SER A 57 -3.01 -6.32 -14.05
C SER A 57 -2.55 -5.62 -12.76
N LEU A 58 -3.43 -4.78 -12.18
CA LEU A 58 -3.23 -4.21 -10.84
C LEU A 58 -2.92 -5.29 -9.80
N LEU A 59 -3.64 -6.41 -9.91
CA LEU A 59 -3.50 -7.58 -9.03
C LEU A 59 -2.11 -8.20 -9.18
N SER A 60 -1.61 -8.35 -10.42
CA SER A 60 -0.24 -8.81 -10.67
C SER A 60 0.82 -7.88 -10.06
N ASN A 61 0.67 -6.57 -10.24
CA ASN A 61 1.59 -5.58 -9.69
C ASN A 61 1.62 -5.58 -8.14
N ILE A 62 0.45 -5.71 -7.51
CA ILE A 62 0.35 -5.83 -6.04
C ILE A 62 0.99 -7.14 -5.57
N LEU A 63 0.70 -8.25 -6.24
CA LEU A 63 1.26 -9.56 -5.90
C LEU A 63 2.79 -9.57 -6.00
N VAL A 64 3.36 -9.00 -7.07
CA VAL A 64 4.82 -8.89 -7.22
C VAL A 64 5.44 -8.09 -6.08
N ARG A 65 4.82 -6.95 -5.70
CA ARG A 65 5.29 -6.15 -4.57
C ARG A 65 5.19 -6.92 -3.25
N LEU A 66 4.09 -7.63 -3.00
CA LEU A 66 3.89 -8.43 -1.79
C LEU A 66 4.85 -9.63 -1.69
N ILE A 67 5.09 -10.33 -2.80
CA ILE A 67 6.06 -11.44 -2.84
C ILE A 67 7.46 -10.92 -2.51
N ARG A 68 7.89 -9.84 -3.18
CA ARG A 68 9.21 -9.24 -2.94
C ARG A 68 9.39 -8.81 -1.49
N VAL A 69 8.41 -8.12 -0.91
CA VAL A 69 8.47 -7.68 0.50
C VAL A 69 8.56 -8.89 1.43
N ARG A 70 7.73 -9.91 1.24
CA ARG A 70 7.77 -11.12 2.07
C ARG A 70 9.12 -11.85 2.00
N VAL A 71 9.67 -12.01 0.79
CA VAL A 71 10.99 -12.63 0.60
C VAL A 71 12.07 -11.82 1.29
N GLY A 72 12.04 -10.49 1.16
CA GLY A 72 12.98 -9.59 1.85
C GLY A 72 12.93 -9.73 3.37
N TYR A 73 11.72 -9.80 3.95
CA TYR A 73 11.57 -10.00 5.40
C TYR A 73 12.08 -11.36 5.88
N ILE A 74 11.75 -12.45 5.16
CA ILE A 74 12.24 -13.78 5.50
C ILE A 74 13.77 -13.83 5.40
N PHE A 75 14.34 -13.26 4.34
CA PHE A 75 15.79 -13.18 4.17
C PHE A 75 16.44 -12.36 5.30
N ALA A 76 15.85 -11.22 5.67
CA ALA A 76 16.33 -10.40 6.77
C ALA A 76 16.29 -11.17 8.11
N VAL A 77 15.24 -11.95 8.38
CA VAL A 77 15.15 -12.80 9.58
C VAL A 77 16.26 -13.85 9.60
N ILE A 78 16.44 -14.56 8.48
CA ILE A 78 17.46 -15.62 8.36
C ILE A 78 18.88 -15.07 8.54
N VAL A 79 19.15 -13.83 8.11
CA VAL A 79 20.49 -13.24 8.22
C VAL A 79 20.67 -12.51 9.55
N ALA A 80 19.74 -11.63 9.93
CA ALA A 80 19.89 -10.76 11.09
C ALA A 80 19.81 -11.50 12.42
N ILE A 81 18.98 -12.56 12.54
CA ILE A 81 18.88 -13.30 13.80
C ILE A 81 20.19 -14.02 14.13
N PRO A 82 20.76 -14.87 13.25
CA PRO A 82 22.07 -15.47 13.52
C PRO A 82 23.15 -14.43 13.76
N TRP A 83 23.15 -13.34 13.00
CA TRP A 83 24.13 -12.25 13.19
C TRP A 83 24.03 -11.62 14.58
N GLY A 84 22.80 -11.33 15.04
CA GLY A 84 22.56 -10.83 16.39
C GLY A 84 22.99 -11.82 17.48
N ILE A 85 22.74 -13.11 17.28
CA ILE A 85 23.19 -14.17 18.22
C ILE A 85 24.72 -14.23 18.25
N MET A 86 25.40 -14.17 17.10
CA MET A 86 26.86 -14.14 17.03
C MET A 86 27.45 -12.92 17.76
N MET A 87 26.83 -11.75 17.61
CA MET A 87 27.22 -10.55 18.37
C MET A 87 26.97 -10.70 19.88
N GLY A 88 25.97 -11.47 20.29
CA GLY A 88 25.72 -11.78 21.71
C GLY A 88 26.74 -12.75 22.32
N TYR A 89 27.26 -13.68 21.53
CA TYR A 89 28.18 -14.73 22.01
C TYR A 89 29.66 -14.34 21.89
N TYR A 90 30.06 -13.66 20.81
CA TYR A 90 31.46 -13.32 20.52
C TYR A 90 31.73 -11.81 20.65
N SER A 91 32.58 -11.45 21.60
CA SER A 91 32.99 -10.07 21.85
C SER A 91 33.70 -9.41 20.64
N LEU A 92 34.41 -10.18 19.82
CA LEU A 92 35.07 -9.69 18.61
C LEU A 92 34.05 -9.19 17.57
N VAL A 93 33.00 -9.99 17.31
CA VAL A 93 31.94 -9.65 16.37
C VAL A 93 31.13 -8.46 16.91
N PHE A 94 30.86 -8.45 18.22
CA PHE A 94 30.23 -7.31 18.87
C PHE A 94 31.02 -6.02 18.65
N ASN A 95 32.30 -5.98 19.01
CA ASN A 95 33.12 -4.77 18.93
C ASN A 95 33.30 -4.26 17.50
N LEU A 96 33.36 -5.16 16.50
CA LEU A 96 33.48 -4.79 15.09
C LEU A 96 32.22 -4.06 14.58
N PHE A 97 31.03 -4.55 14.96
CA PHE A 97 29.75 -4.03 14.44
C PHE A 97 29.06 -3.02 15.38
N ASN A 98 29.43 -2.96 16.66
CA ASN A 98 28.77 -2.11 17.66
C ASN A 98 28.88 -0.61 17.31
N ASN A 99 30.01 -0.14 16.79
CA ASN A 99 30.15 1.26 16.36
C ASN A 99 29.22 1.60 15.19
N PHE A 100 29.10 0.70 14.21
CA PHE A 100 28.21 0.90 13.07
C PHE A 100 26.73 0.85 13.47
N LEU A 101 26.34 -0.16 14.27
CA LEU A 101 24.97 -0.28 14.77
C LEU A 101 24.61 0.86 15.75
N GLY A 102 25.58 1.38 16.49
CA GLY A 102 25.42 2.52 17.38
C GLY A 102 24.97 3.80 16.66
N LEU A 103 25.27 3.97 15.38
CA LEU A 103 24.79 5.11 14.58
C LEU A 103 23.26 5.10 14.36
N PHE A 104 22.64 3.94 14.49
CA PHE A 104 21.19 3.76 14.36
C PHE A 104 20.48 3.70 15.72
N ARG A 105 21.22 3.68 16.83
CA ARG A 105 20.68 3.86 18.17
C ARG A 105 20.56 5.37 18.42
N PRO A 106 19.34 5.91 18.62
CA PRO A 106 19.16 7.32 18.95
C PRO A 106 19.80 7.67 20.30
#